data_AF-A0A095A441-F1
#
_entry.id   AF-A0A095A441-F1
#
_cell.length_a   1.000
_cell.length_b   1.000
_cell.length_c   1.000
_cell.angle_alpha   90.00
_cell.angle_beta   90.00
_cell.angle_gamma   90.00
#
_symmetry.space_group_name_H-M   'P 1'
#
loop_
_entity.id
_entity.type
_entity.pdbx_description
1 polymer ?
#
loop_
_entity_poly.entity_id
_entity_poly.type
_entity_poly.pdbx_seq_one_letter_code
_entity_poly.pdbx_strand_id
1 'polypeptide(L)'
;MTAHTSMLSITSVNICPVTKIINETGHVELKRLSNIDHSFHAFGAVEAMSDRTCIQSRGRQSVELSAVDLMSCCSDCGFGCDGGFLGHAWDYWVKEGIVTGSSKENHTGCQPYPFPKCEHHAKGKYPACGKKIYKTPRCKQTCQKSYKIPYAQDKHRGKLSYNVADNELSIQKEIMKYGPVEAAFTVYEDFLNYKSGIYEHITGEPVGGHAIRIIGWGVEKNTPYWLIANSWNEDWGENGYFRILRGHDECGIESEVTAGRIN
;
A
#
# COMPACT_ATOMS: atom_id res chain seq x y z
N MET A 1 30.52 3.13 -22.91
CA MET A 1 29.31 3.94 -23.13
C MET A 1 28.34 3.61 -22.02
N THR A 2 28.41 4.36 -20.92
CA THR A 2 27.53 4.25 -19.77
C THR A 2 26.20 4.88 -20.14
N ALA A 3 25.15 4.06 -20.28
CA ALA A 3 23.79 4.56 -20.43
C ALA A 3 23.35 5.17 -19.10
N HIS A 4 23.48 6.50 -18.97
CA HIS A 4 22.68 7.24 -18.02
C HIS A 4 21.23 7.15 -18.47
N THR A 5 20.48 6.20 -17.90
CA THR A 5 19.02 6.17 -18.00
C THR A 5 18.52 7.38 -17.22
N SER A 6 18.31 8.50 -17.91
CA SER A 6 17.71 9.69 -17.32
C SER A 6 16.29 9.33 -16.86
N MET A 7 16.09 9.23 -15.55
CA MET A 7 14.76 9.20 -14.97
C MET A 7 14.03 10.47 -15.43
N LEU A 8 12.98 10.32 -16.23
CA LEU A 8 11.98 11.38 -16.41
C LEU A 8 11.29 11.54 -15.05
N SER A 9 11.90 12.39 -14.23
CA SER A 9 11.53 12.64 -12.85
C SER A 9 10.06 13.03 -12.75
N ILE A 10 9.38 12.52 -11.71
CA ILE A 10 8.16 13.13 -11.17
C ILE A 10 8.57 14.47 -10.56
N THR A 11 9.00 15.42 -11.39
CA THR A 11 9.71 16.65 -10.99
C THR A 11 8.77 17.70 -10.43
N SER A 12 7.45 17.48 -10.46
CA SER A 12 6.48 18.55 -10.27
C SER A 12 5.74 18.54 -8.94
N VAL A 13 6.04 17.62 -8.00
CA VAL A 13 5.38 17.65 -6.69
C VAL A 13 6.30 17.21 -5.55
N ASN A 14 7.32 17.99 -5.19
CA ASN A 14 8.10 17.81 -3.94
C ASN A 14 7.26 17.92 -2.64
N ILE A 15 5.95 18.12 -2.77
CA ILE A 15 4.96 18.31 -1.71
C ILE A 15 4.38 16.97 -1.24
N CYS A 16 4.35 15.94 -2.10
CA CYS A 16 3.77 14.64 -1.72
C CYS A 16 4.80 13.75 -1.00
N PRO A 17 4.43 13.02 0.05
CA PRO A 17 5.37 12.17 0.80
C PRO A 17 6.11 11.14 -0.08
N VAL A 18 5.44 10.49 -1.04
CA VAL A 18 6.07 9.46 -1.90
C VAL A 18 6.96 10.00 -3.01
N THR A 19 6.69 11.18 -3.55
CA THR A 19 7.44 11.69 -4.70
C THR A 19 8.90 12.00 -4.38
N LYS A 20 9.23 12.15 -3.10
CA LYS A 20 10.62 12.17 -2.61
C LYS A 20 11.34 10.82 -2.77
N ILE A 21 10.62 9.70 -2.63
CA ILE A 21 11.17 8.33 -2.73
C ILE A 21 11.49 7.93 -4.17
N ILE A 22 10.72 8.44 -5.14
CA ILE A 22 10.87 8.07 -6.57
C ILE A 22 12.07 8.81 -7.20
N ASN A 23 12.39 10.01 -6.72
CA ASN A 23 13.43 10.87 -7.32
C ASN A 23 14.78 10.85 -6.60
N GLU A 24 14.81 10.46 -5.33
CA GLU A 24 16.03 10.32 -4.54
C GLU A 24 16.08 8.89 -4.01
N THR A 25 17.27 8.27 -3.98
CA THR A 25 17.53 7.01 -3.26
C THR A 25 17.37 7.17 -1.72
N GLY A 26 16.60 8.16 -1.29
CA GLY A 26 16.42 8.62 0.08
C GLY A 26 15.10 8.12 0.66
N HIS A 27 15.20 7.57 1.86
CA HIS A 27 14.09 7.11 2.67
C HIS A 27 13.09 8.23 2.95
N VAL A 28 11.81 7.95 2.71
CA VAL A 28 10.70 8.71 3.31
C VAL A 28 9.71 7.76 3.97
N GLU A 29 9.19 8.23 5.08
CA GLU A 29 8.40 7.52 6.07
C GLU A 29 6.92 7.47 5.65
N LEU A 30 6.48 6.35 5.07
CA LEU A 30 5.06 6.01 4.99
C LEU A 30 4.83 4.74 5.79
N LYS A 31 4.55 4.94 7.07
CA LYS A 31 4.41 3.89 8.07
C LYS A 31 2.93 3.58 8.30
N ARG A 32 2.32 2.79 7.43
CA ARG A 32 0.99 2.22 7.68
C ARG A 32 1.05 0.71 7.79
N LEU A 33 0.09 0.19 8.56
CA LEU A 33 0.19 -1.09 9.25
C LEU A 33 -1.08 -1.90 9.12
N SER A 34 -1.02 -3.00 8.41
CA SER A 34 -1.87 -4.13 8.75
C SER A 34 -1.41 -4.66 10.10
N ASN A 35 -2.33 -4.85 11.03
CA ASN A 35 -2.02 -5.45 12.32
C ASN A 35 -2.34 -6.95 12.22
N ILE A 36 -2.78 -7.59 13.30
CA ILE A 36 -3.22 -9.01 13.28
C ILE A 36 -4.56 -9.16 12.53
N ASP A 37 -4.72 -8.50 11.40
CA ASP A 37 -5.87 -8.56 10.52
C ASP A 37 -5.34 -8.77 9.10
N HIS A 38 -5.96 -9.67 8.34
CA HIS A 38 -5.62 -9.87 6.93
C HIS A 38 -6.24 -8.77 6.05
N SER A 39 -6.17 -7.53 6.53
CA SER A 39 -6.73 -6.34 5.86
C SER A 39 -5.78 -5.74 4.82
N PHE A 40 -4.80 -6.52 4.36
CA PHE A 40 -3.74 -6.08 3.46
C PHE A 40 -4.28 -5.42 2.18
N HIS A 41 -5.38 -5.94 1.62
CA HIS A 41 -6.11 -5.37 0.48
C HIS A 41 -6.66 -3.96 0.73
N ALA A 42 -6.94 -3.60 1.99
CA ALA A 42 -7.39 -2.27 2.35
C ALA A 42 -6.19 -1.35 2.55
N PHE A 43 -5.06 -1.86 3.07
CA PHE A 43 -3.85 -1.08 3.28
C PHE A 43 -3.17 -0.68 1.97
N GLY A 44 -2.88 -1.65 1.09
CA GLY A 44 -2.30 -1.38 -0.24
C GLY A 44 -3.12 -0.34 -1.01
N ALA A 45 -4.44 -0.53 -1.01
CA ALA A 45 -5.41 0.37 -1.62
C ALA A 45 -5.34 1.79 -1.04
N VAL A 46 -5.62 1.98 0.26
CA VAL A 46 -5.71 3.34 0.82
C VAL A 46 -4.39 4.08 0.83
N GLU A 47 -3.26 3.37 0.89
CA GLU A 47 -1.95 3.98 0.75
C GLU A 47 -1.74 4.51 -0.67
N ALA A 48 -1.93 3.66 -1.69
CA ALA A 48 -1.76 4.06 -3.08
C ALA A 48 -2.76 5.15 -3.49
N MET A 49 -4.00 5.08 -3.00
CA MET A 49 -5.02 6.12 -3.20
C MET A 49 -4.64 7.44 -2.52
N SER A 50 -4.07 7.40 -1.31
CA SER A 50 -3.57 8.60 -0.61
C SER A 50 -2.47 9.28 -1.45
N ASP A 51 -1.52 8.49 -1.94
CA ASP A 51 -0.41 8.96 -2.76
C ASP A 51 -0.90 9.59 -4.07
N ARG A 52 -1.77 8.87 -4.78
CA ARG A 52 -2.37 9.30 -6.05
C ARG A 52 -3.23 10.53 -5.89
N THR A 53 -3.97 10.64 -4.79
CA THR A 53 -4.75 11.83 -4.45
C THR A 53 -3.84 13.06 -4.35
N CYS A 54 -2.67 12.92 -3.71
CA CYS A 54 -1.69 14.00 -3.66
C CYS A 54 -1.04 14.29 -5.01
N ILE A 55 -0.49 13.27 -5.66
CA ILE A 55 0.27 13.41 -6.92
C ILE A 55 -0.61 14.04 -8.01
N GLN A 56 -1.80 13.49 -8.21
CA GLN A 56 -2.67 13.89 -9.32
C GLN A 56 -3.42 15.20 -9.05
N SER A 57 -3.49 15.63 -7.78
CA SER A 57 -3.97 16.96 -7.40
C SER A 57 -2.85 18.02 -7.34
N ARG A 58 -1.60 17.64 -7.67
CA ARG A 58 -0.41 18.48 -7.55
C ARG A 58 -0.21 19.04 -6.14
N GLY A 59 -0.41 18.20 -5.13
CA GLY A 59 -0.24 18.55 -3.72
C GLY A 59 -1.41 19.29 -3.09
N ARG A 60 -2.49 19.58 -3.82
CA ARG A 60 -3.68 20.25 -3.26
C ARG A 60 -4.41 19.39 -2.23
N GLN A 61 -4.38 18.08 -2.40
CA GLN A 61 -4.94 17.12 -1.45
C GLN A 61 -3.84 16.20 -0.91
N SER A 62 -3.31 16.52 0.27
CA SER A 62 -2.37 15.64 0.98
C SER A 62 -3.10 15.01 2.16
N VAL A 63 -3.69 13.84 1.92
CA VAL A 63 -4.57 13.16 2.89
C VAL A 63 -4.10 11.76 3.20
N GLU A 64 -4.46 11.30 4.40
CA GLU A 64 -4.25 9.94 4.85
C GLU A 64 -5.61 9.24 4.88
N LEU A 65 -5.89 8.40 3.88
CA LEU A 65 -7.17 7.69 3.75
C LEU A 65 -7.27 6.53 4.75
N SER A 66 -8.46 6.37 5.32
CA SER A 66 -8.76 5.42 6.40
C SER A 66 -8.87 3.99 5.90
N ALA A 67 -7.94 3.14 6.31
CA ALA A 67 -8.02 1.69 6.07
C ALA A 67 -9.25 1.07 6.71
N VAL A 68 -9.66 1.55 7.90
CA VAL A 68 -10.84 0.98 8.60
C VAL A 68 -12.16 1.38 7.94
N ASP A 69 -12.26 2.56 7.32
CA ASP A 69 -13.46 2.93 6.55
C ASP A 69 -13.64 1.98 5.36
N LEU A 70 -12.59 1.78 4.57
CA LEU A 70 -12.61 0.84 3.45
C LEU A 70 -12.91 -0.59 3.91
N MET A 71 -12.10 -1.11 4.85
CA MET A 71 -12.21 -2.49 5.35
C MET A 71 -13.56 -2.80 5.99
N SER A 72 -14.16 -1.84 6.72
CA SER A 72 -15.41 -2.10 7.46
C SER A 72 -16.68 -1.79 6.67
N CYS A 73 -16.61 -0.88 5.69
CA CYS A 73 -17.80 -0.38 4.98
C CYS A 73 -17.94 -0.89 3.54
N CYS A 74 -16.87 -1.40 2.92
CA CYS A 74 -17.00 -2.02 1.60
C CYS A 74 -17.48 -3.48 1.73
N SER A 75 -18.79 -3.70 1.52
CA SER A 75 -19.38 -5.04 1.56
C SER A 75 -18.88 -5.97 0.45
N ASP A 76 -18.49 -5.39 -0.69
CA ASP A 76 -18.14 -6.14 -1.89
C ASP A 76 -16.62 -6.40 -1.97
N CYS A 77 -15.84 -5.86 -1.03
CA CYS A 77 -14.38 -5.99 -0.99
C CYS A 77 -13.91 -7.31 -0.37
N GLY A 78 -14.81 -8.18 0.07
CA GLY A 78 -14.49 -9.48 0.66
C GLY A 78 -14.82 -9.55 2.15
N PHE A 79 -13.89 -10.06 2.96
CA PHE A 79 -14.15 -10.51 4.33
C PHE A 79 -13.48 -9.63 5.41
N GLY A 80 -13.08 -8.40 5.06
CA GLY A 80 -12.50 -7.44 5.99
C GLY A 80 -11.16 -7.92 6.56
N CYS A 81 -11.12 -8.24 7.86
CA CYS A 81 -9.92 -8.77 8.52
C CYS A 81 -9.56 -10.20 8.10
N ASP A 82 -10.39 -10.89 7.31
CA ASP A 82 -10.13 -12.26 6.85
C ASP A 82 -9.73 -12.31 5.36
N GLY A 83 -9.36 -11.17 4.77
CA GLY A 83 -8.94 -11.04 3.37
C GLY A 83 -9.95 -10.29 2.50
N GLY A 84 -9.52 -9.93 1.29
CA GLY A 84 -10.36 -9.16 0.37
C GLY A 84 -9.81 -9.08 -1.05
N PHE A 85 -10.49 -8.30 -1.89
CA PHE A 85 -10.25 -8.19 -3.34
C PHE A 85 -9.79 -6.77 -3.71
N LEU A 86 -8.70 -6.67 -4.48
CA LEU A 86 -8.11 -5.39 -4.87
C LEU A 86 -9.09 -4.57 -5.73
N GLY A 87 -9.58 -5.12 -6.84
CA GLY A 87 -10.45 -4.40 -7.77
C GLY A 87 -11.64 -3.71 -7.10
N HIS A 88 -12.35 -4.42 -6.23
CA HIS A 88 -13.50 -3.89 -5.50
C HIS A 88 -13.14 -2.78 -4.51
N ALA A 89 -11.95 -2.80 -3.91
CA ALA A 89 -11.48 -1.70 -3.07
C ALA A 89 -11.33 -0.40 -3.86
N TRP A 90 -10.78 -0.48 -5.07
CA TRP A 90 -10.66 0.68 -5.96
C TRP A 90 -12.00 1.13 -6.51
N ASP A 91 -12.91 0.22 -6.82
CA ASP A 91 -14.28 0.55 -7.23
C ASP A 91 -15.05 1.27 -6.12
N TYR A 92 -14.90 0.81 -4.87
CA TYR A 92 -15.51 1.46 -3.71
C TYR A 92 -14.98 2.89 -3.51
N TRP A 93 -13.67 3.09 -3.69
CA TRP A 93 -13.08 4.44 -3.65
C TRP A 93 -13.64 5.37 -4.73
N VAL A 94 -13.95 4.86 -5.93
CA VAL A 94 -14.58 5.65 -7.00
C VAL A 94 -16.05 5.95 -6.67
N LYS A 95 -16.81 4.93 -6.26
CA LYS A 95 -18.27 5.01 -6.07
C LYS A 95 -18.65 5.74 -4.79
N GLU A 96 -18.15 5.26 -3.65
CA GLU A 96 -18.55 5.73 -2.32
C GLU A 96 -17.54 6.74 -1.75
N GLY A 97 -16.26 6.57 -2.08
CA GLY A 97 -15.16 7.32 -1.50
C GLY A 97 -14.75 6.82 -0.12
N ILE A 98 -13.62 7.32 0.36
CA ILE A 98 -13.00 6.91 1.62
C ILE A 98 -12.71 8.14 2.46
N VAL A 99 -13.02 8.10 3.75
CA VAL A 99 -12.71 9.20 4.69
C VAL A 99 -11.24 9.18 5.11
N THR A 100 -10.77 10.25 5.73
CA THR A 100 -9.43 10.31 6.31
C THR A 100 -9.31 9.46 7.58
N GLY A 101 -8.12 8.97 7.91
CA GLY A 101 -7.87 8.22 9.13
C GLY A 101 -6.46 7.68 9.26
N SER A 102 -5.76 8.09 10.32
CA SER A 102 -4.38 7.68 10.58
C SER A 102 -4.25 6.33 11.27
N SER A 103 -3.03 5.97 11.69
CA SER A 103 -2.82 4.89 12.65
C SER A 103 -3.50 5.16 13.99
N LYS A 104 -3.62 4.10 14.81
CA LYS A 104 -4.16 4.17 16.17
C LYS A 104 -3.39 5.15 17.05
N GLU A 105 -2.08 5.16 16.92
CA GLU A 105 -1.15 5.92 17.75
C GLU A 105 -1.21 7.42 17.43
N ASN A 106 -1.35 7.78 16.15
CA ASN A 106 -1.44 9.18 15.73
C ASN A 106 -2.82 9.79 15.99
N HIS A 107 -3.88 8.99 15.86
CA HIS A 107 -5.26 9.39 16.17
C HIS A 107 -5.77 10.65 15.44
N THR A 108 -5.39 10.85 14.18
CA THR A 108 -5.83 11.98 13.32
C THR A 108 -6.77 11.52 12.20
N GLY A 109 -7.49 12.48 11.60
CA GLY A 109 -8.49 12.23 10.55
C GLY A 109 -9.86 11.80 11.09
N CYS A 110 -10.79 11.45 10.20
CA CYS A 110 -12.14 11.05 10.56
C CYS A 110 -12.21 9.70 11.29
N GLN A 111 -11.59 8.65 10.74
CA GLN A 111 -11.62 7.29 11.29
C GLN A 111 -10.21 6.69 11.42
N PRO A 112 -9.47 6.98 12.50
CA PRO A 112 -8.20 6.33 12.77
C PRO A 112 -8.32 4.82 12.92
N TYR A 113 -7.26 4.10 12.59
CA TYR A 113 -7.18 2.66 12.69
C TYR A 113 -7.38 2.19 14.13
N PRO A 114 -8.18 1.14 14.39
CA PRO A 114 -8.54 0.75 15.76
C PRO A 114 -7.51 -0.19 16.42
N PHE A 115 -6.62 -0.79 15.64
CA PHE A 115 -5.70 -1.83 16.12
C PHE A 115 -4.28 -1.26 16.31
N PRO A 116 -3.55 -1.69 17.36
CA PRO A 116 -2.21 -1.20 17.67
C PRO A 116 -1.14 -1.88 16.82
N LYS A 117 -0.01 -1.20 16.60
CA LYS A 117 1.17 -1.79 15.94
C LYS A 117 1.63 -3.09 16.62
N CYS A 118 2.11 -4.06 15.83
CA CYS A 118 2.76 -5.26 16.33
C CYS A 118 3.85 -5.77 15.37
N GLU A 119 4.75 -6.64 15.85
CA GLU A 119 5.83 -7.24 15.04
C GLU A 119 5.35 -8.46 14.27
N HIS A 120 5.47 -8.39 12.94
CA HIS A 120 5.20 -9.50 12.03
C HIS A 120 6.51 -10.21 11.69
N HIS A 121 6.71 -11.43 12.24
CA HIS A 121 7.86 -12.29 11.90
C HIS A 121 9.25 -11.59 12.00
N ALA A 122 9.34 -10.55 12.82
CA ALA A 122 10.51 -9.74 13.06
C ALA A 122 10.75 -9.58 14.56
N LYS A 123 11.98 -9.14 14.90
CA LYS A 123 12.31 -8.68 16.25
C LYS A 123 12.39 -7.16 16.19
N GLY A 124 11.65 -6.49 17.05
CA GLY A 124 11.60 -5.03 17.06
C GLY A 124 11.07 -4.49 18.39
N LYS A 125 10.70 -3.21 18.36
CA LYS A 125 10.27 -2.45 19.55
C LYS A 125 8.77 -2.63 19.87
N TYR A 126 8.00 -3.20 18.95
CA TYR A 126 6.57 -3.45 19.15
C TYR A 126 6.33 -4.82 19.79
N PRO A 127 5.15 -5.05 20.39
CA PRO A 127 4.75 -6.39 20.83
C PRO A 127 4.64 -7.34 19.64
N ALA A 128 4.98 -8.61 19.81
CA ALA A 128 4.77 -9.62 18.76
C ALA A 128 3.29 -9.70 18.36
N CYS A 129 3.03 -9.78 17.05
CA CYS A 129 1.69 -10.07 16.56
C CYS A 129 1.27 -11.46 17.05
N GLY A 130 0.27 -11.51 17.91
CA GLY A 130 -0.29 -12.76 18.41
C GLY A 130 -0.96 -13.57 17.30
N LYS A 131 -1.35 -14.82 17.58
CA LYS A 131 -2.03 -15.70 16.61
C LYS A 131 -3.52 -15.37 16.41
N LYS A 132 -4.09 -14.46 17.21
CA LYS A 132 -5.53 -14.18 17.21
C LYS A 132 -5.82 -13.02 16.27
N ILE A 133 -6.50 -13.33 15.17
CA ILE A 133 -6.95 -12.34 14.20
C ILE A 133 -8.06 -11.47 14.82
N TYR A 134 -7.96 -10.16 14.65
CA TYR A 134 -9.02 -9.25 15.07
C TYR A 134 -10.26 -9.41 14.19
N LYS A 135 -11.45 -9.35 14.81
CA LYS A 135 -12.70 -9.32 14.04
C LYS A 135 -12.82 -8.00 13.26
N THR A 136 -13.37 -8.07 12.06
CA THR A 136 -13.70 -6.90 11.24
C THR A 136 -14.53 -5.90 12.07
N PRO A 137 -14.06 -4.65 12.23
CA PRO A 137 -14.83 -3.59 12.86
C PRO A 137 -16.16 -3.38 12.14
N ARG A 138 -17.19 -2.92 12.87
CA ARG A 138 -18.45 -2.48 12.24
C ARG A 138 -18.22 -1.20 11.45
N CYS A 139 -18.87 -1.07 10.29
CA CYS A 139 -18.98 0.21 9.59
C CYS A 139 -19.74 1.23 10.45
N LYS A 140 -19.04 2.22 11.01
CA LYS A 140 -19.62 3.21 11.94
C LYS A 140 -20.20 4.44 11.26
N GLN A 141 -19.79 4.74 10.03
CA GLN A 141 -20.17 5.95 9.26
C GLN A 141 -20.17 7.25 10.09
N THR A 142 -19.23 7.35 11.03
CA THR A 142 -19.13 8.45 11.99
C THR A 142 -17.66 8.73 12.26
N CYS A 143 -17.27 10.00 12.26
CA CYS A 143 -15.92 10.42 12.61
C CYS A 143 -15.69 10.41 14.13
N GLN A 144 -14.43 10.36 14.55
CA GLN A 144 -14.06 10.57 15.95
C GLN A 144 -14.51 11.96 16.44
N LYS A 145 -14.86 12.08 17.73
CA LYS A 145 -15.46 13.30 18.31
C LYS A 145 -14.62 14.57 18.18
N SER A 146 -13.29 14.41 18.15
CA SER A 146 -12.32 15.50 17.99
C SER A 146 -12.37 16.10 16.58
N TYR A 147 -12.74 15.30 15.58
CA TYR A 147 -12.77 15.68 14.17
C TYR A 147 -14.09 16.39 13.83
N LYS A 148 -13.99 17.57 13.21
CA LYS A 148 -15.14 18.49 13.03
C LYS A 148 -15.87 18.33 11.71
N ILE A 149 -15.23 17.70 10.72
CA ILE A 149 -15.85 17.46 9.42
C ILE A 149 -16.75 16.23 9.54
N PRO A 150 -18.05 16.31 9.16
CA PRO A 150 -18.95 15.16 9.14
C PRO A 150 -18.46 14.04 8.21
N TYR A 151 -18.73 12.78 8.58
CA TYR A 151 -18.28 11.59 7.82
C TYR A 151 -18.55 11.68 6.31
N ALA A 152 -19.77 12.05 5.91
CA ALA A 152 -20.13 12.15 4.50
C ALA A 152 -19.38 13.26 3.74
N GLN A 153 -18.93 14.31 4.44
CA GLN A 153 -18.20 15.43 3.84
C GLN A 153 -16.69 15.18 3.76
N ASP A 154 -16.17 14.23 4.55
CA ASP A 154 -14.75 13.84 4.54
C ASP A 154 -14.42 12.78 3.47
N LYS A 155 -15.40 12.38 2.65
CA LYS A 155 -15.22 11.35 1.62
C LYS A 155 -14.39 11.86 0.45
N HIS A 156 -13.22 11.27 0.25
CA HIS A 156 -12.37 11.47 -0.92
C HIS A 156 -12.64 10.38 -1.95
N ARG A 157 -12.92 10.78 -3.20
CA ARG A 157 -13.30 9.87 -4.28
C ARG A 157 -12.26 9.81 -5.39
N GLY A 158 -12.08 8.61 -5.92
CA GLY A 158 -11.52 8.41 -7.25
C GLY A 158 -12.53 8.78 -8.33
N LYS A 159 -12.06 8.88 -9.57
CA LYS A 159 -12.90 9.04 -10.76
C LYS A 159 -13.00 7.74 -11.55
N LEU A 160 -11.94 6.94 -11.55
CA LEU A 160 -11.89 5.67 -12.25
C LEU A 160 -10.87 4.72 -11.61
N SER A 161 -11.17 3.42 -11.68
CA SER A 161 -10.39 2.27 -11.22
C SER A 161 -10.11 1.34 -12.42
N TYR A 162 -8.98 0.65 -12.41
CA TYR A 162 -8.59 -0.28 -13.48
C TYR A 162 -7.46 -1.21 -13.03
N ASN A 163 -7.40 -2.37 -13.69
CA ASN A 163 -6.22 -3.23 -13.64
C ASN A 163 -5.16 -2.71 -14.61
N VAL A 164 -3.90 -2.77 -14.20
CA VAL A 164 -2.75 -2.50 -15.07
C VAL A 164 -2.44 -3.78 -15.85
N ALA A 165 -2.01 -3.64 -17.11
CA ALA A 165 -1.61 -4.80 -17.90
C ALA A 165 -0.43 -5.54 -17.25
N ASP A 166 -0.46 -6.86 -17.35
CA ASP A 166 0.44 -7.88 -16.78
C ASP A 166 1.82 -7.91 -17.47
N ASN A 167 2.47 -6.75 -17.57
CA ASN A 167 3.83 -6.66 -18.07
C ASN A 167 4.61 -5.53 -17.41
N GLU A 168 5.90 -5.79 -17.20
CA GLU A 168 6.85 -4.89 -16.55
C GLU A 168 6.74 -3.44 -17.07
N LEU A 169 6.77 -3.25 -18.39
CA LEU A 169 6.80 -1.92 -19.00
C LEU A 169 5.51 -1.14 -18.73
N SER A 170 4.36 -1.80 -18.70
CA SER A 170 3.07 -1.17 -18.41
C SER A 170 2.98 -0.72 -16.96
N ILE A 171 3.45 -1.56 -16.03
CA ILE A 171 3.52 -1.25 -14.59
C ILE A 171 4.47 -0.07 -14.35
N GLN A 172 5.67 -0.08 -14.96
CA GLN A 172 6.61 1.04 -14.87
C GLN A 172 5.99 2.35 -15.37
N LYS A 173 5.39 2.34 -16.57
CA LYS A 173 4.73 3.52 -17.14
C LYS A 173 3.60 4.06 -16.27
N GLU A 174 2.80 3.16 -15.69
CA GLU A 174 1.72 3.53 -14.78
C GLU A 174 2.27 4.24 -13.54
N ILE A 175 3.29 3.66 -12.90
CA ILE A 175 3.91 4.23 -11.69
C ILE A 175 4.57 5.58 -11.99
N MET A 176 5.37 5.69 -13.06
CA MET A 176 6.02 6.95 -13.45
C MET A 176 5.00 8.07 -13.65
N LYS A 177 3.87 7.75 -14.30
CA LYS A 177 2.94 8.76 -14.79
C LYS A 177 1.90 9.16 -13.75
N TYR A 178 1.41 8.19 -12.97
CA TYR A 178 0.25 8.40 -12.11
C TYR A 178 0.50 8.12 -10.62
N GLY A 179 1.66 7.56 -10.28
CA GLY A 179 2.07 7.26 -8.90
C GLY A 179 1.94 5.78 -8.53
N PRO A 180 2.22 5.44 -7.25
CA PRO A 180 2.24 4.06 -6.76
C PRO A 180 0.99 3.24 -7.12
N VAL A 181 1.17 1.94 -7.29
CA VAL A 181 0.09 0.98 -7.59
C VAL A 181 -0.06 -0.01 -6.44
N GLU A 182 -1.26 -0.55 -6.27
CA GLU A 182 -1.45 -1.72 -5.41
C GLU A 182 -1.20 -2.97 -6.24
N ALA A 183 -0.55 -3.98 -5.66
CA ALA A 183 -0.41 -5.28 -6.28
C ALA A 183 -0.55 -6.40 -5.26
N ALA A 184 -0.91 -7.60 -5.73
CA ALA A 184 -0.88 -8.81 -4.93
C ALA A 184 0.22 -9.76 -5.40
N PHE A 185 0.72 -10.58 -4.48
CA PHE A 185 1.64 -11.68 -4.79
C PHE A 185 1.42 -12.85 -3.83
N THR A 186 1.90 -14.02 -4.22
CA THR A 186 1.88 -15.21 -3.39
C THR A 186 3.00 -15.14 -2.36
N VAL A 187 2.64 -15.28 -1.08
CA VAL A 187 3.61 -15.35 0.01
C VAL A 187 3.97 -16.81 0.26
N TYR A 188 5.27 -17.08 0.34
CA TYR A 188 5.84 -18.35 0.74
C TYR A 188 6.44 -18.26 2.15
N GLU A 189 6.69 -19.40 2.80
CA GLU A 189 7.24 -19.44 4.17
C GLU A 189 8.58 -18.70 4.31
N ASP A 190 9.42 -18.71 3.26
CA ASP A 190 10.70 -18.01 3.27
C ASP A 190 10.57 -16.48 3.28
N PHE A 191 9.51 -15.92 2.68
CA PHE A 191 9.23 -14.48 2.69
C PHE A 191 9.04 -13.94 4.12
N LEU A 192 8.44 -14.75 5.01
CA LEU A 192 8.25 -14.37 6.42
C LEU A 192 9.60 -14.14 7.13
N ASN A 193 10.68 -14.75 6.61
CA ASN A 193 12.03 -14.61 7.12
C ASN A 193 12.83 -13.50 6.42
N TYR A 194 12.27 -12.80 5.43
CA TYR A 194 12.93 -11.71 4.73
C TYR A 194 13.46 -10.65 5.71
N LYS A 195 14.68 -10.16 5.42
CA LYS A 195 15.35 -9.09 6.18
C LYS A 195 15.87 -7.99 5.28
N SER A 196 16.49 -8.34 4.15
CA SER A 196 17.04 -7.39 3.17
C SER A 196 17.39 -8.10 1.87
N GLY A 197 17.70 -7.32 0.82
CA GLY A 197 18.10 -7.82 -0.49
C GLY A 197 16.92 -7.92 -1.47
N ILE A 198 17.16 -8.54 -2.62
CA ILE A 198 16.12 -8.81 -3.62
C ILE A 198 15.57 -10.21 -3.35
N TYR A 199 14.30 -10.26 -2.95
CA TYR A 199 13.57 -11.50 -2.71
C TYR A 199 13.30 -12.22 -4.04
N GLU A 200 13.54 -13.52 -4.00
CA GLU A 200 13.18 -14.54 -4.98
C GLU A 200 12.83 -15.76 -4.13
N HIS A 201 11.73 -16.44 -4.44
CA HIS A 201 11.33 -17.63 -3.70
C HIS A 201 12.33 -18.77 -3.91
N ILE A 202 12.83 -19.35 -2.82
CA ILE A 202 13.80 -20.45 -2.85
C ILE A 202 13.24 -21.69 -2.13
N THR A 203 12.56 -21.50 -1.00
CA THR A 203 12.12 -22.62 -0.14
C THR A 203 10.79 -22.36 0.55
N GLY A 204 10.09 -23.44 0.89
CA GLY A 204 8.89 -23.39 1.72
C GLY A 204 7.60 -23.37 0.90
N GLU A 205 6.50 -23.71 1.57
CA GLU A 205 5.19 -23.84 0.92
C GLU A 205 4.49 -22.47 0.79
N PRO A 206 3.53 -22.34 -0.15
CA PRO A 206 2.69 -21.14 -0.21
C PRO A 206 1.82 -21.02 1.05
N VAL A 207 1.82 -19.84 1.67
CA VAL A 207 1.05 -19.54 2.90
C VAL A 207 -0.15 -18.62 2.66
N GLY A 208 -0.29 -18.08 1.46
CA GLY A 208 -1.45 -17.29 1.04
C GLY A 208 -1.10 -16.17 0.06
N GLY A 209 -2.08 -15.32 -0.25
CA GLY A 209 -1.87 -14.08 -1.00
C GLY A 209 -1.66 -12.90 -0.05
N HIS A 210 -0.89 -11.91 -0.49
CA HIS A 210 -0.67 -10.65 0.24
C HIS A 210 -0.70 -9.46 -0.71
N ALA A 211 -1.31 -8.37 -0.26
CA ALA A 211 -1.45 -7.15 -1.02
C ALA A 211 -0.48 -6.08 -0.51
N ILE A 212 0.18 -5.39 -1.43
CA ILE A 212 1.27 -4.46 -1.18
C ILE A 212 1.14 -3.22 -2.06
N ARG A 213 2.03 -2.26 -1.86
CA ARG A 213 2.11 -1.06 -2.70
C ARG A 213 3.47 -0.95 -3.39
N ILE A 214 3.48 -1.06 -4.72
CA ILE A 214 4.68 -0.87 -5.54
C ILE A 214 4.90 0.62 -5.75
N ILE A 215 6.07 1.12 -5.35
CA ILE A 215 6.40 2.55 -5.40
C ILE A 215 7.46 2.89 -6.44
N GLY A 216 8.21 1.90 -6.93
CA GLY A 216 9.28 2.10 -7.90
C GLY A 216 9.99 0.82 -8.28
N TRP A 217 11.13 0.94 -8.96
CA TRP A 217 11.99 -0.16 -9.36
C TRP A 217 13.44 0.29 -9.44
N GLY A 218 14.36 -0.67 -9.48
CA GLY A 218 15.77 -0.40 -9.73
C GLY A 218 16.48 -1.62 -10.28
N VAL A 219 17.81 -1.53 -10.28
CA VAL A 219 18.71 -2.63 -10.62
C VAL A 219 19.87 -2.59 -9.62
N GLU A 220 20.12 -3.69 -8.93
CA GLU A 220 21.29 -3.85 -8.07
C GLU A 220 22.13 -5.02 -8.58
N LYS A 221 23.42 -4.78 -8.87
CA LYS A 221 24.35 -5.82 -9.36
C LYS A 221 23.81 -6.63 -10.55
N ASN A 222 23.16 -5.95 -11.50
CA ASN A 222 22.48 -6.51 -12.68
C ASN A 222 21.18 -7.28 -12.39
N THR A 223 20.71 -7.34 -11.14
CA THR A 223 19.42 -7.94 -10.81
C THR A 223 18.34 -6.85 -10.77
N PRO A 224 17.35 -6.88 -11.67
CA PRO A 224 16.21 -5.96 -11.65
C PRO A 224 15.28 -6.26 -10.47
N TYR A 225 14.75 -5.21 -9.84
CA TYR A 225 13.79 -5.36 -8.74
C TYR A 225 12.65 -4.35 -8.79
N TRP A 226 11.51 -4.72 -8.19
CA TRP A 226 10.47 -3.80 -7.74
C TRP A 226 10.78 -3.33 -6.32
N LEU A 227 10.59 -2.03 -6.04
CA LEU A 227 10.65 -1.47 -4.69
C LEU A 227 9.23 -1.37 -4.15
N ILE A 228 9.00 -2.00 -3.00
CA ILE A 228 7.66 -2.22 -2.47
C ILE A 228 7.57 -1.79 -1.01
N ALA A 229 6.52 -1.05 -0.68
CA ALA A 229 6.13 -0.79 0.70
C ALA A 229 5.25 -1.93 1.21
N ASN A 230 5.65 -2.54 2.33
CA ASN A 230 4.85 -3.52 3.04
C ASN A 230 4.04 -2.85 4.15
N SER A 231 3.03 -3.54 4.67
CA SER A 231 2.15 -3.06 5.73
C SER A 231 2.51 -3.67 7.10
N TRP A 232 3.75 -4.11 7.32
CA TRP A 232 4.20 -4.84 8.51
C TRP A 232 5.14 -4.06 9.44
N ASN A 233 4.99 -2.74 9.47
CA ASN A 233 5.79 -1.82 10.27
C ASN A 233 7.24 -1.63 9.80
N GLU A 234 7.90 -0.62 10.36
CA GLU A 234 9.24 -0.24 9.94
C GLU A 234 10.37 -1.14 10.44
N ASP A 235 10.13 -1.96 11.46
CA ASP A 235 11.10 -2.90 12.01
C ASP A 235 11.16 -4.18 11.13
N TRP A 236 10.22 -4.38 10.20
CA TRP A 236 10.25 -5.46 9.21
C TRP A 236 11.03 -5.08 7.94
N GLY A 237 11.80 -6.03 7.40
CA GLY A 237 12.51 -5.86 6.13
C GLY A 237 13.47 -4.68 6.12
N GLU A 238 13.48 -3.94 5.02
CA GLU A 238 14.33 -2.78 4.78
C GLU A 238 13.60 -1.50 5.23
N ASN A 239 13.43 -1.32 6.54
CA ASN A 239 12.70 -0.19 7.13
C ASN A 239 11.21 -0.13 6.69
N GLY A 240 10.54 -1.28 6.66
CA GLY A 240 9.17 -1.48 6.18
C GLY A 240 9.03 -1.71 4.68
N TYR A 241 10.15 -1.67 3.95
CA TYR A 241 10.19 -1.95 2.52
C TYR A 241 10.78 -3.33 2.24
N PHE A 242 10.56 -3.81 1.03
CA PHE A 242 11.31 -4.92 0.46
C PHE A 242 11.51 -4.72 -1.03
N ARG A 243 12.41 -5.53 -1.57
CA ARG A 243 12.66 -5.62 -3.00
C ARG A 243 12.40 -7.04 -3.45
N ILE A 244 11.76 -7.21 -4.60
CA ILE A 244 11.44 -8.51 -5.21
C ILE A 244 11.88 -8.51 -6.67
N LEU A 245 12.29 -9.67 -7.18
CA LEU A 245 12.73 -9.84 -8.57
C LEU A 245 11.66 -9.31 -9.55
N ARG A 246 12.11 -8.52 -10.52
CA ARG A 246 11.25 -7.88 -11.53
C ARG A 246 11.49 -8.46 -12.92
N GLY A 247 10.44 -8.55 -13.73
CA GLY A 247 10.47 -8.97 -15.13
C GLY A 247 10.30 -10.48 -15.33
N HIS A 248 10.02 -11.20 -14.24
CA HIS A 248 9.85 -12.66 -14.21
C HIS A 248 8.51 -13.09 -13.62
N ASP A 249 7.62 -12.12 -13.34
CA ASP A 249 6.37 -12.33 -12.59
C ASP A 249 6.60 -13.14 -11.29
N GLU A 250 7.68 -12.81 -10.58
CA GLU A 250 8.10 -13.52 -9.37
C GLU A 250 6.97 -13.55 -8.35
N CYS A 251 6.57 -14.75 -7.92
CA CYS A 251 5.43 -14.97 -7.04
C CYS A 251 4.09 -14.36 -7.54
N GLY A 252 3.96 -14.07 -8.84
CA GLY A 252 2.77 -13.44 -9.43
C GLY A 252 2.69 -11.91 -9.22
N ILE A 253 3.77 -11.26 -8.83
CA ILE A 253 3.80 -9.82 -8.45
C ILE A 253 3.39 -8.86 -9.58
N GLU A 254 3.44 -9.28 -10.84
CA GLU A 254 3.09 -8.49 -12.02
C GLU A 254 1.70 -8.85 -12.57
N SER A 255 1.10 -9.93 -12.06
CA SER A 255 -0.18 -10.48 -12.54
C SER A 255 -1.43 -9.82 -11.95
N GLU A 256 -1.36 -9.27 -10.72
CA GLU A 256 -2.51 -8.63 -10.07
C GLU A 256 -2.18 -7.21 -9.61
N VAL A 257 -2.06 -6.29 -10.57
CA VAL A 257 -1.77 -4.87 -10.31
C VAL A 257 -3.02 -4.03 -10.54
N THR A 258 -3.48 -3.32 -9.50
CA THR A 258 -4.69 -2.48 -9.54
C THR A 258 -4.36 -1.02 -9.19
N ALA A 259 -5.02 -0.10 -9.89
CA ALA A 259 -4.81 1.33 -9.73
C ALA A 259 -6.08 2.13 -10.04
N GLY A 260 -5.95 3.46 -9.95
CA GLY A 260 -7.03 4.38 -10.25
C GLY A 260 -6.57 5.83 -10.33
N ARG A 261 -7.47 6.71 -10.72
CA ARG A 261 -7.18 8.15 -10.91
C ARG A 261 -8.28 9.02 -10.35
N ILE A 262 -7.93 10.23 -9.92
CA ILE A 262 -8.88 11.25 -9.43
C ILE A 262 -9.41 12.16 -10.55
N ASN A 263 -8.85 12.11 -11.76
CA ASN A 263 -9.24 12.95 -12.90
C ASN A 263 -9.05 12.28 -14.26
#